data_AF-A0A6G2VR86-F1
#
_entry.id   AF-A0A6G2VR86-F1
#
_cell.length_a   1.000
_cell.length_b   1.000
_cell.length_c   1.000
_cell.angle_alpha   90.00
_cell.angle_beta   90.00
_cell.angle_gamma   90.00
#
_symmetry.space_group_name_H-M   'P 1'
#
loop_
_entity.id
_entity.type
_entity.pdbx_description
1 polymer ?
#
loop_
_entity_poly.entity_id
_entity_poly.type
_entity_poly.pdbx_seq_one_letter_code
_entity_poly.pdbx_strand_id
1 'polypeptide(L)'
;MSGGPAVAGRRTGPAGLLLVAAAAWVWVVARGGDMPAVPGTMGLGPLPFLAVWTLMTAAMMLPATAPVAALYARTLTAHRASHMAVFTLAYLLVWAAAGLPAYALAAGLGRAANLPVAAGTAVAAAVFALSGVYQLTPLKDRCLARCRSPIGLMLRYASYPGTSRDLRAGAHHGAFCLGCCWSLMVLLAAFGVMNLWAMVVLAAVITVEKLAPAGRVVARAVGVTSIALAVAVFWVPDLAPGLTGGGMTGM
;
A
#
# COMPACT_ATOMS: atom_id res chain seq x y z
N MET A 1 -34.26 36.80 1.02
CA MET A 1 -34.23 35.33 0.85
C MET A 1 -32.97 34.98 0.07
N SER A 2 -31.85 34.80 0.77
CA SER A 2 -30.52 34.60 0.17
C SER A 2 -30.00 33.25 0.63
N GLY A 3 -30.20 32.22 -0.20
CA GLY A 3 -29.77 30.86 0.06
C GLY A 3 -28.36 30.59 -0.46
N GLY A 4 -27.41 30.41 0.46
CA GLY A 4 -26.14 29.72 0.22
C GLY A 4 -25.57 29.33 1.58
N PRO A 5 -25.39 28.02 1.89
CA PRO A 5 -24.19 27.31 1.44
C PRO A 5 -24.40 25.78 1.28
N ALA A 6 -24.69 25.27 0.09
CA ALA A 6 -24.82 23.82 -0.15
C ALA A 6 -23.59 23.15 -0.80
N VAL A 7 -22.56 23.94 -1.15
CA VAL A 7 -21.39 23.45 -1.93
C VAL A 7 -20.23 23.02 -1.04
N ALA A 8 -20.06 23.64 0.14
CA ALA A 8 -18.95 23.34 1.06
C ALA A 8 -19.01 21.92 1.66
N GLY A 9 -20.22 21.39 1.90
CA GLY A 9 -20.40 20.06 2.49
C GLY A 9 -20.05 18.88 1.56
N ARG A 10 -20.07 19.08 0.23
CA ARG A 10 -19.87 17.98 -0.75
C ARG A 10 -18.43 17.55 -0.96
N ARG A 11 -17.45 18.40 -0.61
CA ARG A 11 -16.02 18.15 -0.89
C ARG A 11 -15.23 17.60 0.31
N THR A 12 -15.78 17.63 1.51
CA THR A 12 -15.02 17.36 2.76
C THR A 12 -14.62 15.90 2.98
N GLY A 13 -15.38 14.94 2.44
CA GLY A 13 -15.12 13.51 2.64
C GLY A 13 -13.75 13.05 2.10
N PRO A 14 -13.51 13.09 0.77
CA PRO A 14 -12.22 12.67 0.20
C PRO A 14 -11.09 13.66 0.47
N ALA A 15 -11.38 14.95 0.69
CA ALA A 15 -10.37 15.94 1.01
C ALA A 15 -9.61 15.58 2.29
N GLY A 16 -10.30 15.07 3.32
CA GLY A 16 -9.64 14.62 4.55
C GLY A 16 -8.64 13.49 4.31
N LEU A 17 -9.00 12.47 3.52
CA LEU A 17 -8.08 11.36 3.19
C LEU A 17 -6.86 11.85 2.40
N LEU A 18 -7.07 12.75 1.44
CA LEU A 18 -5.98 13.30 0.62
C LEU A 18 -5.05 14.21 1.44
N LEU A 19 -5.59 14.96 2.40
CA LEU A 19 -4.78 15.76 3.33
C LEU A 19 -3.93 14.86 4.24
N VAL A 20 -4.51 13.77 4.77
CA VAL A 20 -3.76 12.77 5.55
C VAL A 20 -2.69 12.11 4.68
N ALA A 21 -3.02 11.76 3.43
CA ALA A 21 -2.05 11.18 2.49
C ALA A 21 -0.91 12.15 2.17
N ALA A 22 -1.21 13.43 1.95
CA ALA A 22 -0.21 14.47 1.68
C ALA A 22 0.69 14.69 2.89
N ALA A 23 0.11 14.79 4.11
CA ALA A 23 0.88 14.91 5.34
C ALA A 23 1.79 13.69 5.57
N ALA A 24 1.29 12.48 5.28
CA ALA A 24 2.08 11.25 5.35
C ALA A 24 3.23 11.25 4.33
N TRP A 25 2.99 11.68 3.08
CA TRP A 25 4.05 11.83 2.08
C TRP A 25 5.09 12.87 2.49
N VAL A 26 4.68 14.03 2.99
CA VAL A 26 5.59 15.07 3.49
C VAL A 26 6.47 14.51 4.59
N TRP A 27 5.88 13.78 5.55
CA TRP A 27 6.65 13.15 6.63
C TRP A 27 7.63 12.09 6.09
N VAL A 28 7.18 11.23 5.17
CA VAL A 28 8.02 10.19 4.54
C VAL A 28 9.19 10.82 3.78
N VAL A 29 8.96 11.88 3.00
CA VAL A 29 10.01 12.56 2.24
C VAL A 29 10.99 13.26 3.19
N ALA A 30 10.48 13.96 4.20
CA ALA A 30 11.30 14.68 5.17
C ALA A 30 12.16 13.75 6.04
N ARG A 31 11.74 12.51 6.27
CA ARG A 31 12.49 11.51 7.07
C ARG A 31 13.28 10.53 6.20
N GLY A 32 12.84 10.29 4.97
CA GLY A 32 13.44 9.34 4.04
C GLY A 32 14.62 9.90 3.26
N GLY A 33 14.75 11.24 3.17
CA GLY A 33 15.92 11.89 2.56
C GLY A 33 17.24 11.60 3.29
N ASP A 34 17.18 11.29 4.59
CA ASP A 34 18.37 11.12 5.44
C ASP A 34 18.64 9.65 5.84
N MET A 35 17.77 8.71 5.47
CA MET A 35 17.94 7.30 5.83
C MET A 35 18.57 6.55 4.65
N PRO A 36 19.74 5.91 4.83
CA PRO A 36 20.24 4.94 3.85
C PRO A 36 19.14 3.91 3.55
N ALA A 37 19.20 3.23 2.41
CA ALA A 37 18.33 2.08 2.15
C ALA A 37 18.70 0.96 3.13
N VAL A 38 18.19 1.04 4.37
CA VAL A 38 18.51 0.10 5.44
C VAL A 38 17.75 -1.19 5.16
N PRO A 39 18.43 -2.34 5.00
CA PRO A 39 17.77 -3.63 4.90
C PRO A 39 16.96 -3.94 6.16
N GLY A 40 15.87 -4.67 5.99
CA GLY A 40 15.09 -5.18 7.12
C GLY A 40 14.25 -4.13 7.85
N THR A 41 14.29 -4.12 9.19
CA THR A 41 13.34 -3.35 10.03
C THR A 41 13.69 -1.87 10.18
N MET A 42 14.62 -1.33 9.37
CA MET A 42 15.19 0.01 9.54
C MET A 42 15.90 0.21 10.90
N GLY A 43 16.35 -0.88 11.54
CA GLY A 43 16.89 -0.84 12.91
C GLY A 43 15.83 -0.56 13.99
N LEU A 44 14.54 -0.50 13.62
CA LEU A 44 13.45 -0.21 14.53
C LEU A 44 12.95 -1.49 15.23
N GLY A 45 12.53 -1.32 16.48
CA GLY A 45 11.68 -2.29 17.17
C GLY A 45 10.28 -2.38 16.55
N PRO A 46 9.45 -3.33 17.01
CA PRO A 46 8.15 -3.62 16.39
C PRO A 46 7.19 -2.42 16.41
N LEU A 47 7.05 -1.73 17.55
CA LEU A 47 6.13 -0.59 17.68
C LEU A 47 6.50 0.60 16.77
N PRO A 48 7.74 1.13 16.78
CA PRO A 48 8.12 2.20 15.87
C PRO A 48 8.05 1.77 14.40
N PHE A 49 8.40 0.52 14.07
CA PHE A 49 8.22 0.00 12.71
C PHE A 49 6.75 0.04 12.28
N LEU A 50 5.81 -0.40 13.12
CA LEU A 50 4.37 -0.36 12.81
C LEU A 50 3.88 1.07 12.57
N ALA A 51 4.40 2.05 13.33
CA ALA A 51 4.07 3.46 13.12
C ALA A 51 4.54 3.96 11.74
N VAL A 52 5.80 3.71 11.38
CA VAL A 52 6.37 4.08 10.07
C VAL A 52 5.67 3.34 8.94
N TRP A 53 5.44 2.04 9.09
CA TRP A 53 4.68 1.22 8.13
C TRP A 53 3.27 1.77 7.90
N THR A 54 2.57 2.16 8.97
CA THR A 54 1.22 2.71 8.85
C THR A 54 1.24 4.07 8.13
N LEU A 55 2.23 4.93 8.39
CA LEU A 55 2.41 6.19 7.68
C LEU A 55 2.74 5.97 6.20
N MET A 56 3.66 5.06 5.89
CA MET A 56 4.04 4.69 4.53
C MET A 56 2.85 4.15 3.73
N THR A 57 2.10 3.21 4.32
CA THR A 57 0.91 2.64 3.69
C THR A 57 -0.22 3.66 3.56
N ALA A 58 -0.37 4.57 4.52
CA ALA A 58 -1.28 5.71 4.39
C ALA A 58 -0.91 6.59 3.19
N ALA A 59 0.37 6.97 3.06
CA ALA A 59 0.87 7.79 1.96
C ALA A 59 0.59 7.15 0.59
N MET A 60 0.91 5.86 0.45
CA MET A 60 0.80 5.17 -0.83
C MET A 60 -0.64 4.75 -1.16
N MET A 61 -1.44 4.35 -0.17
CA MET A 61 -2.73 3.70 -0.44
C MET A 61 -3.94 4.63 -0.33
N LEU A 62 -3.92 5.67 0.51
CA LEU A 62 -5.05 6.59 0.66
C LEU A 62 -5.41 7.32 -0.65
N PRO A 63 -4.46 7.76 -1.49
CA PRO A 63 -4.79 8.38 -2.78
C PRO A 63 -5.61 7.46 -3.69
N ALA A 64 -5.22 6.18 -3.79
CA ALA A 64 -5.91 5.20 -4.61
C ALA A 64 -7.29 4.78 -4.04
N THR A 65 -7.49 4.97 -2.73
CA THR A 65 -8.76 4.71 -2.04
C THR A 65 -9.74 5.90 -2.13
N ALA A 66 -9.24 7.11 -2.40
CA ALA A 66 -10.04 8.33 -2.39
C ALA A 66 -11.30 8.31 -3.27
N PRO A 67 -11.31 7.73 -4.49
CA PRO A 67 -12.53 7.68 -5.30
C PRO A 67 -13.64 6.80 -4.71
N VAL A 68 -13.29 5.64 -4.14
CA VAL A 68 -14.27 4.75 -3.48
C VAL A 68 -14.77 5.40 -2.17
N ALA A 69 -13.87 6.01 -1.41
CA ALA A 69 -14.21 6.76 -0.20
C ALA A 69 -15.13 7.95 -0.51
N ALA A 70 -14.92 8.66 -1.63
CA ALA A 70 -15.78 9.74 -2.06
C ALA A 70 -17.20 9.26 -2.39
N LEU A 71 -17.33 8.10 -3.04
CA LEU A 71 -18.63 7.50 -3.32
C LEU A 71 -19.32 7.03 -2.04
N TYR A 72 -18.59 6.40 -1.12
CA TYR A 72 -19.11 6.06 0.19
C TYR A 72 -19.61 7.30 0.95
N ALA A 73 -18.84 8.39 0.95
CA ALA A 73 -19.21 9.65 1.59
C ALA A 73 -20.53 10.27 1.06
N ARG A 74 -20.89 10.00 -0.20
CA ARG A 74 -22.17 10.45 -0.79
C ARG A 74 -23.39 9.76 -0.19
N THR A 75 -23.21 8.59 0.42
CA THR A 75 -24.29 7.87 1.11
C THR A 75 -24.54 8.36 2.54
N LEU A 76 -23.72 9.28 3.02
CA LEU A 76 -23.80 9.87 4.35
C LEU A 76 -24.50 11.23 4.26
N THR A 77 -25.57 11.40 5.04
CA THR A 77 -26.44 12.59 5.06
C THR A 77 -26.08 13.58 6.16
N ALA A 78 -25.54 13.11 7.29
CA ALA A 78 -25.12 13.93 8.43
C ALA A 78 -23.73 13.49 8.96
N HIS A 79 -23.08 14.32 9.77
CA HIS A 79 -21.82 14.02 10.49
C HIS A 79 -20.70 13.40 9.61
N ARG A 80 -20.63 13.76 8.33
CA ARG A 80 -19.78 13.11 7.32
C ARG A 80 -18.32 12.98 7.73
N ALA A 81 -17.75 14.00 8.38
CA ALA A 81 -16.37 13.97 8.83
C ALA A 81 -16.10 12.85 9.85
N SER A 82 -16.99 12.69 10.84
CA SER A 82 -16.88 11.64 11.88
C SER A 82 -17.00 10.24 11.27
N HIS A 83 -18.01 10.01 10.44
CA HIS A 83 -18.20 8.74 9.73
C HIS A 83 -17.00 8.37 8.83
N MET A 84 -16.47 9.35 8.09
CA MET A 84 -15.27 9.14 7.26
C MET A 84 -14.00 8.92 8.09
N ALA A 85 -13.90 9.52 9.28
CA ALA A 85 -12.80 9.24 10.20
C ALA A 85 -12.86 7.80 10.70
N VAL A 86 -14.04 7.29 11.09
CA VAL A 86 -14.22 5.89 11.49
C VAL A 86 -13.89 4.93 10.35
N PHE A 87 -14.37 5.21 9.13
CA PHE A 87 -14.04 4.44 7.93
C PHE A 87 -12.52 4.39 7.70
N THR A 88 -11.86 5.55 7.74
CA THR A 88 -10.42 5.68 7.47
C THR A 88 -9.59 5.02 8.56
N LEU A 89 -10.00 5.15 9.83
CA LEU A 89 -9.34 4.49 10.95
C LEU A 89 -9.44 2.97 10.83
N ALA A 90 -10.62 2.42 10.55
CA ALA A 90 -10.78 0.98 10.34
C ALA A 90 -9.96 0.47 9.16
N TYR A 91 -9.87 1.24 8.08
CA TYR A 91 -9.01 0.95 6.94
C TYR A 91 -7.52 0.91 7.33
N LEU A 92 -7.04 1.92 8.06
CA LEU A 92 -5.64 2.01 8.50
C LEU A 92 -5.30 0.94 9.55
N LEU A 93 -6.24 0.54 10.40
CA LEU A 93 -6.03 -0.56 11.35
C LEU A 93 -5.78 -1.89 10.65
N VAL A 94 -6.44 -2.17 9.53
CA VAL A 94 -6.15 -3.36 8.71
C VAL A 94 -4.72 -3.31 8.16
N TRP A 95 -4.30 -2.15 7.67
CA TRP A 95 -2.92 -1.95 7.18
C TRP A 95 -1.88 -2.02 8.29
N ALA A 96 -2.16 -1.45 9.47
CA ALA A 96 -1.31 -1.55 10.65
C ALA A 96 -1.16 -3.01 11.09
N ALA A 97 -2.24 -3.79 11.11
CA ALA A 97 -2.19 -5.22 11.41
C ALA A 97 -1.35 -6.00 10.40
N ALA A 98 -1.41 -5.65 9.10
CA ALA A 98 -0.54 -6.21 8.07
C ALA A 98 0.95 -5.86 8.28
N GLY A 99 1.24 -4.83 9.08
CA GLY A 99 2.59 -4.48 9.50
C GLY A 99 3.24 -5.54 10.39
N LEU A 100 2.48 -6.37 11.10
CA LEU A 100 3.01 -7.45 11.94
C LEU A 100 3.75 -8.53 11.12
N PRO A 101 3.11 -9.17 10.11
CA PRO A 101 3.84 -10.10 9.24
C PRO A 101 4.91 -9.38 8.40
N ALA A 102 4.70 -8.12 8.02
CA ALA A 102 5.73 -7.34 7.33
C ALA A 102 6.98 -7.12 8.21
N TYR A 103 6.79 -6.86 9.50
CA TYR A 103 7.89 -6.74 10.47
C TYR A 103 8.63 -8.07 10.63
N ALA A 104 7.90 -9.18 10.77
CA ALA A 104 8.51 -10.51 10.87
C ALA A 104 9.33 -10.85 9.60
N LEU A 105 8.78 -10.55 8.42
CA LEU A 105 9.48 -10.69 7.15
C LEU A 105 10.73 -9.80 7.10
N ALA A 106 10.60 -8.51 7.43
CA ALA A 106 11.70 -7.55 7.44
C ALA A 106 12.80 -7.95 8.45
N ALA A 107 12.43 -8.46 9.63
CA ALA A 107 13.38 -8.96 10.62
C ALA A 107 14.08 -10.24 10.15
N GLY A 108 13.39 -11.12 9.43
CA GLY A 108 13.98 -12.30 8.78
C GLY A 108 14.97 -11.92 7.68
N LEU A 109 14.56 -11.01 6.80
CA LEU A 109 15.37 -10.50 5.70
C LEU A 109 16.60 -9.71 6.20
N GLY A 110 16.45 -8.93 7.28
CA GLY A 110 17.58 -8.23 7.90
C GLY A 110 18.64 -9.18 8.46
N ARG A 111 18.25 -10.37 8.96
CA ARG A 111 19.22 -11.42 9.32
C ARG A 111 19.88 -12.03 8.08
N ALA A 112 19.12 -12.17 6.98
CA ALA A 112 19.61 -12.68 5.71
C ALA A 112 20.57 -11.70 5.01
N ALA A 113 20.52 -10.40 5.31
CA ALA A 113 21.42 -9.40 4.73
C ALA A 113 22.90 -9.57 5.14
N ASN A 114 23.18 -10.38 6.18
CA ASN A 114 24.55 -10.79 6.54
C ASN A 114 25.00 -12.09 5.83
N LEU A 115 24.16 -12.68 5.00
CA LEU A 115 24.50 -13.90 4.24
C LEU A 115 25.33 -13.55 2.99
N PRO A 116 26.04 -14.53 2.40
CA PRO A 116 26.73 -14.34 1.13
C PRO A 116 25.80 -13.80 0.04
N VAL A 117 26.33 -13.01 -0.90
CA VAL A 117 25.58 -12.40 -2.01
C VAL A 117 24.66 -13.39 -2.71
N ALA A 118 25.11 -14.63 -2.94
CA ALA A 118 24.32 -15.69 -3.56
C ALA A 118 23.00 -15.99 -2.81
N ALA A 119 23.01 -15.96 -1.47
CA ALA A 119 21.82 -16.15 -0.65
C ALA A 119 20.90 -14.92 -0.72
N GLY A 120 21.45 -13.70 -0.70
CA GLY A 120 20.69 -12.45 -0.89
C GLY A 120 19.99 -12.42 -2.26
N THR A 121 20.70 -12.82 -3.32
CA THR A 121 20.15 -12.97 -4.68
C THR A 121 19.04 -14.01 -4.74
N ALA A 122 19.20 -15.17 -4.09
CA ALA A 122 18.15 -16.19 -4.05
C ALA A 122 16.87 -15.69 -3.33
N VAL A 123 17.05 -14.95 -2.23
CA VAL A 123 15.93 -14.32 -1.50
C VAL A 123 15.25 -13.24 -2.35
N ALA A 124 16.01 -12.40 -3.05
CA ALA A 124 15.48 -11.41 -3.98
C ALA A 124 14.68 -12.07 -5.11
N ALA A 125 15.22 -13.13 -5.72
CA ALA A 125 14.53 -13.92 -6.73
C ALA A 125 13.21 -14.48 -6.20
N ALA A 126 13.19 -15.01 -4.97
CA ALA A 126 11.98 -15.51 -4.34
C ALA A 126 10.94 -14.41 -4.09
N VAL A 127 11.36 -13.22 -3.65
CA VAL A 127 10.48 -12.05 -3.44
C VAL A 127 9.86 -11.59 -4.76
N PHE A 128 10.66 -11.46 -5.81
CA PHE A 128 10.18 -11.11 -7.15
C PHE A 128 9.25 -12.18 -7.72
N ALA A 129 9.59 -13.47 -7.57
CA ALA A 129 8.78 -14.58 -8.03
C ALA A 129 7.43 -14.65 -7.29
N LEU A 130 7.43 -14.51 -5.97
CA LEU A 130 6.22 -14.47 -5.15
C LEU A 130 5.29 -13.34 -5.61
N SER A 131 5.85 -12.15 -5.82
CA SER A 131 5.06 -11.00 -6.29
C SER A 131 4.50 -11.24 -7.68
N GLY A 132 5.34 -11.73 -8.60
CA GLY A 132 4.96 -12.01 -9.98
C GLY A 132 3.87 -13.06 -10.10
N VAL A 133 4.02 -14.20 -9.41
CA VAL A 133 3.00 -15.25 -9.36
C VAL A 133 1.72 -14.70 -8.77
N TYR A 134 1.78 -13.97 -7.65
CA TYR A 134 0.58 -13.40 -7.03
C TYR A 134 -0.18 -12.45 -7.97
N GLN A 135 0.55 -11.55 -8.65
CA GLN A 135 -0.02 -10.60 -9.62
C GLN A 135 -0.79 -11.29 -10.76
N LEU A 136 -0.40 -12.51 -11.12
CA LEU A 136 -1.03 -13.31 -12.17
C LEU A 136 -2.17 -14.22 -11.66
N THR A 137 -2.45 -14.22 -10.35
CA THR A 137 -3.48 -15.11 -9.78
C THR A 137 -4.91 -14.60 -10.02
N PRO A 138 -5.89 -15.51 -10.14
CA PRO A 138 -7.30 -15.16 -10.07
C PRO A 138 -7.70 -14.50 -8.74
N LEU A 139 -6.97 -14.77 -7.66
CA LEU A 139 -7.23 -14.17 -6.36
C LEU A 139 -6.97 -12.66 -6.40
N LYS A 140 -5.84 -12.23 -6.97
CA LYS A 140 -5.53 -10.82 -7.21
C LYS A 140 -6.63 -10.13 -8.01
N ASP A 141 -7.09 -10.74 -9.10
CA ASP A 141 -8.17 -10.21 -9.94
C ASP A 141 -9.48 -10.02 -9.16
N ARG A 142 -9.88 -11.01 -8.35
CA ARG A 142 -11.08 -10.92 -7.50
C ARG A 142 -10.95 -9.84 -6.43
N CYS A 143 -9.79 -9.76 -5.75
CA CYS A 143 -9.52 -8.74 -4.76
C CYS A 143 -9.54 -7.34 -5.38
N LEU A 144 -8.93 -7.17 -6.54
CA LEU A 144 -8.89 -5.91 -7.27
C LEU A 144 -10.29 -5.49 -7.73
N ALA A 145 -11.10 -6.41 -8.28
CA ALA A 145 -12.47 -6.11 -8.68
C ALA A 145 -13.34 -5.64 -7.50
N ARG A 146 -13.18 -6.25 -6.31
CA ARG A 146 -13.86 -5.85 -5.07
C ARG A 146 -13.34 -4.52 -4.53
N CYS A 147 -12.02 -4.29 -4.59
CA CYS A 147 -11.40 -3.03 -4.18
C CYS A 147 -11.91 -1.86 -5.03
N ARG A 148 -12.24 -2.08 -6.31
CA ARG A 148 -12.78 -1.05 -7.22
C ARG A 148 -14.30 -0.87 -7.15
N SER A 149 -15.04 -1.77 -6.50
CA SER A 149 -16.51 -1.77 -6.54
C SER A 149 -17.11 -1.05 -5.33
N PRO A 150 -17.56 0.22 -5.48
CA PRO A 150 -18.21 0.96 -4.41
C PRO A 150 -19.61 0.40 -4.09
N ILE A 151 -20.32 -0.12 -5.10
CA ILE A 151 -21.72 -0.58 -4.96
C ILE A 151 -21.80 -1.80 -4.04
N GLY A 152 -20.85 -2.73 -4.15
CA GLY A 152 -20.81 -3.92 -3.29
C GLY A 152 -20.61 -3.57 -1.82
N LEU A 153 -19.89 -2.47 -1.53
CA LEU A 153 -19.70 -1.94 -0.18
C LEU A 153 -20.98 -1.28 0.34
N MET A 154 -21.61 -0.45 -0.50
CA MET A 154 -22.85 0.24 -0.16
C MET A 154 -23.97 -0.74 0.17
N LEU A 155 -24.25 -1.69 -0.73
CA LEU A 155 -25.33 -2.66 -0.56
C LEU A 155 -25.11 -3.58 0.64
N ARG A 156 -23.85 -4.01 0.88
CA ARG A 156 -23.52 -4.93 1.97
C ARG A 156 -23.68 -4.30 3.35
N TYR A 157 -23.36 -3.02 3.48
CA TYR A 157 -23.31 -2.35 4.79
C TYR A 157 -24.47 -1.38 5.02
N ALA A 158 -25.36 -1.16 4.05
CA ALA A 158 -26.51 -0.24 4.17
C ALA A 158 -27.43 -0.54 5.36
N SER A 159 -27.56 -1.80 5.77
CA SER A 159 -28.45 -2.23 6.87
C SER A 159 -27.87 -2.01 8.28
N TYR A 160 -26.57 -1.71 8.41
CA TYR A 160 -25.95 -1.53 9.73
C TYR A 160 -26.20 -0.12 10.27
N PRO A 161 -26.55 0.03 11.56
CA PRO A 161 -26.76 1.34 12.16
C PRO A 161 -25.44 2.02 12.57
N GLY A 162 -25.44 3.35 12.49
CA GLY A 162 -24.42 4.21 13.10
C GLY A 162 -22.98 3.92 12.66
N THR A 163 -22.03 4.06 13.58
CA THR A 163 -20.58 3.91 13.34
C THR A 163 -20.13 2.48 13.04
N SER A 164 -20.94 1.47 13.41
CA SER A 164 -20.66 0.06 13.07
C SER A 164 -20.62 -0.16 11.56
N ARG A 165 -21.47 0.57 10.83
CA ARG A 165 -21.48 0.58 9.37
C ARG A 165 -20.14 1.03 8.80
N ASP A 166 -19.61 2.16 9.28
CA ASP A 166 -18.36 2.75 8.77
C ASP A 166 -17.15 1.89 9.12
N LEU A 167 -17.12 1.34 10.34
CA LEU A 167 -16.04 0.46 10.79
C LEU A 167 -15.97 -0.80 9.94
N ARG A 168 -17.12 -1.44 9.68
CA ARG A 168 -17.18 -2.64 8.82
C ARG A 168 -16.86 -2.31 7.36
N ALA A 169 -17.36 -1.18 6.86
CA ALA A 169 -17.07 -0.73 5.50
C ALA A 169 -15.56 -0.45 5.31
N GLY A 170 -14.94 0.27 6.25
CA GLY A 170 -13.51 0.58 6.25
C GLY A 170 -12.65 -0.67 6.36
N ALA A 171 -12.96 -1.57 7.29
CA ALA A 171 -12.24 -2.83 7.47
C ALA A 171 -12.37 -3.75 6.23
N HIS A 172 -13.57 -3.85 5.64
CA HIS A 172 -13.79 -4.62 4.42
C HIS A 172 -12.98 -4.08 3.25
N HIS A 173 -13.03 -2.76 3.03
CA HIS A 173 -12.26 -2.13 1.97
C HIS A 173 -10.76 -2.27 2.22
N GLY A 174 -10.31 -2.11 3.47
CA GLY A 174 -8.93 -2.35 3.89
C GLY A 174 -8.47 -3.77 3.56
N ALA A 175 -9.27 -4.79 3.86
CA ALA A 175 -8.93 -6.18 3.59
C ALA A 175 -8.80 -6.49 2.08
N PHE A 176 -9.69 -5.97 1.24
CA PHE A 176 -9.58 -6.13 -0.21
C PHE A 176 -8.43 -5.31 -0.82
N CYS A 177 -8.18 -4.11 -0.28
CA CYS A 177 -7.05 -3.28 -0.66
C CYS A 177 -5.72 -3.98 -0.34
N LEU A 178 -5.57 -4.50 0.88
CA LEU A 178 -4.43 -5.31 1.28
C LEU A 178 -4.30 -6.54 0.39
N GLY A 179 -5.38 -7.31 0.21
CA GLY A 179 -5.38 -8.49 -0.66
C GLY A 179 -4.94 -8.16 -2.08
N CYS A 180 -5.33 -7.03 -2.65
CA CYS A 180 -4.90 -6.69 -4.01
C CYS A 180 -3.51 -6.05 -4.09
N CYS A 181 -2.88 -5.59 -3.00
CA CYS A 181 -1.64 -4.82 -3.06
C CYS A 181 -0.48 -5.39 -2.23
N TRP A 182 -0.71 -6.39 -1.37
CA TRP A 182 0.33 -6.87 -0.45
C TRP A 182 1.57 -7.39 -1.18
N SER A 183 1.41 -8.04 -2.34
CA SER A 183 2.53 -8.53 -3.15
C SER A 183 3.44 -7.41 -3.65
N LEU A 184 2.86 -6.24 -3.94
CA LEU A 184 3.61 -5.05 -4.33
C LEU A 184 4.30 -4.42 -3.12
N MET A 185 3.71 -4.52 -1.93
CA MET A 185 4.38 -4.09 -0.69
C MET A 185 5.58 -4.98 -0.36
N VAL A 186 5.49 -6.27 -0.67
CA VAL A 186 6.62 -7.21 -0.51
C VAL A 186 7.78 -6.83 -1.43
N LEU A 187 7.54 -6.26 -2.61
CA LEU A 187 8.61 -5.76 -3.50
C LEU A 187 9.43 -4.62 -2.88
N LEU A 188 8.84 -3.82 -1.97
CA LEU A 188 9.61 -2.80 -1.25
C LEU A 188 10.76 -3.42 -0.45
N ALA A 189 10.64 -4.67 -0.01
CA ALA A 189 11.74 -5.34 0.67
C ALA A 189 12.94 -5.61 -0.26
N ALA A 190 12.69 -5.93 -1.54
CA ALA A 190 13.76 -6.12 -2.53
C ALA A 190 14.45 -4.80 -2.91
N PHE A 191 13.69 -3.71 -3.02
CA PHE A 191 14.22 -2.39 -3.39
C PHE A 191 14.76 -1.58 -2.21
N GLY A 192 14.44 -2.00 -0.97
CA GLY A 192 14.68 -1.24 0.26
C GLY A 192 13.40 -0.52 0.71
N VAL A 193 12.98 -0.75 1.97
CA VAL A 193 11.68 -0.29 2.50
C VAL A 193 11.53 1.23 2.44
N MET A 194 12.65 1.97 2.55
CA MET A 194 12.71 3.44 2.48
C MET A 194 13.13 4.00 1.12
N ASN A 195 13.20 3.17 0.07
CA ASN A 195 13.54 3.64 -1.26
C ASN A 195 12.38 4.49 -1.83
N LEU A 196 12.53 5.81 -1.74
CA LEU A 196 11.49 6.77 -2.14
C LEU A 196 11.06 6.59 -3.60
N TRP A 197 12.00 6.29 -4.50
CA TRP A 197 11.69 6.00 -5.90
C TRP A 197 10.82 4.76 -6.04
N ALA A 198 11.17 3.66 -5.37
CA ALA A 198 10.36 2.44 -5.37
C ALA A 198 8.96 2.70 -4.80
N MET A 199 8.85 3.49 -3.73
CA MET A 199 7.56 3.86 -3.14
C MET A 199 6.69 4.65 -4.13
N VAL A 200 7.23 5.67 -4.78
CA VAL A 200 6.48 6.48 -5.76
C VAL A 200 6.03 5.62 -6.94
N VAL A 201 6.93 4.80 -7.50
CA VAL A 201 6.63 3.91 -8.62
C VAL A 201 5.54 2.90 -8.24
N LEU A 202 5.67 2.22 -7.09
CA LEU A 202 4.69 1.24 -6.64
C LEU A 202 3.35 1.89 -6.29
N ALA A 203 3.34 3.09 -5.70
CA ALA A 203 2.11 3.84 -5.45
C ALA A 203 1.41 4.22 -6.76
N ALA A 204 2.17 4.64 -7.78
CA ALA A 204 1.65 4.93 -9.11
C ALA A 204 1.07 3.67 -9.76
N VAL A 205 1.81 2.54 -9.75
CA VAL A 205 1.32 1.24 -10.25
C VAL A 205 0.02 0.85 -9.55
N ILE A 206 -0.05 0.93 -8.23
CA ILE A 206 -1.26 0.58 -7.46
C ILE A 206 -2.42 1.49 -7.80
N THR A 207 -2.16 2.79 -7.98
CA THR A 207 -3.17 3.77 -8.37
C THR A 207 -3.70 3.46 -9.76
N VAL A 208 -2.82 3.20 -10.74
CA VAL A 208 -3.19 2.83 -12.10
C VAL A 208 -3.95 1.49 -12.09
N GLU A 209 -3.48 0.50 -11.35
CA GLU A 209 -4.19 -0.76 -11.19
C GLU A 209 -5.59 -0.54 -10.64
N LYS A 210 -5.79 0.32 -9.64
CA LYS A 210 -7.11 0.53 -9.02
C LYS A 210 -8.03 1.41 -9.87
N LEU A 211 -7.49 2.38 -10.59
CA LEU A 211 -8.30 3.43 -11.23
C LEU A 211 -8.43 3.27 -12.75
N ALA A 212 -7.47 2.64 -13.43
CA ALA A 212 -7.51 2.51 -14.88
C ALA A 212 -8.49 1.41 -15.33
N PRO A 213 -9.25 1.62 -16.43
CA PRO A 213 -10.09 0.59 -17.04
C PRO A 213 -9.32 -0.69 -17.36
N ALA A 214 -8.08 -0.54 -17.84
CA ALA A 214 -7.18 -1.64 -18.18
C ALA A 214 -6.31 -2.12 -17.00
N GLY A 215 -6.65 -1.82 -15.73
CA GLY A 215 -5.78 -2.14 -14.60
C GLY A 215 -5.48 -3.64 -14.39
N ARG A 216 -6.27 -4.55 -14.98
CA ARG A 216 -5.91 -5.99 -15.04
C ARG A 216 -4.72 -6.27 -15.96
N VAL A 217 -4.62 -5.54 -17.08
CA VAL A 217 -3.46 -5.61 -17.98
C VAL A 217 -2.22 -5.10 -17.28
N VAL A 218 -2.36 -4.00 -16.53
CA VAL A 218 -1.26 -3.44 -15.71
C VAL A 218 -0.80 -4.43 -14.66
N ALA A 219 -1.72 -5.06 -13.91
CA ALA A 219 -1.35 -6.09 -12.94
C ALA A 219 -0.61 -7.27 -13.58
N ARG A 220 -1.05 -7.73 -14.76
CA ARG A 220 -0.37 -8.79 -15.51
C ARG A 220 1.01 -8.37 -16.00
N ALA A 221 1.14 -7.16 -16.55
CA ALA A 221 2.41 -6.61 -16.99
C ALA A 221 3.40 -6.53 -15.81
N VAL A 222 2.96 -6.01 -14.67
CA VAL A 222 3.76 -5.99 -13.44
C VAL A 222 4.13 -7.40 -13.01
N GLY A 223 3.19 -8.35 -13.08
CA GLY A 223 3.46 -9.75 -12.76
C GLY A 223 4.55 -10.37 -13.63
N VAL A 224 4.44 -10.22 -14.96
CA VAL A 224 5.45 -10.68 -15.92
C VAL A 224 6.80 -10.01 -15.68
N THR A 225 6.81 -8.69 -15.47
CA THR A 225 8.04 -7.94 -15.15
C THR A 225 8.66 -8.45 -13.85
N SER A 226 7.89 -8.73 -12.80
CA SER A 226 8.40 -9.29 -11.56
C SER A 226 8.99 -10.69 -11.77
N ILE A 227 8.39 -11.56 -12.59
CA ILE A 227 9.00 -12.85 -12.92
C ILE A 227 10.30 -12.67 -13.71
N ALA A 228 10.33 -11.74 -14.66
CA ALA A 228 11.55 -11.43 -15.41
C ALA A 228 12.67 -10.93 -14.48
N LEU A 229 12.35 -10.06 -13.50
CA LEU A 229 13.29 -9.61 -12.47
C LEU A 229 13.78 -10.76 -11.58
N ALA A 230 12.91 -11.72 -11.25
CA ALA A 230 13.28 -12.89 -10.47
C ALA A 230 14.36 -13.74 -11.14
N VAL A 231 14.35 -13.78 -12.47
CA VAL A 231 15.36 -14.47 -13.28
C VAL A 231 16.58 -13.55 -13.43
N ALA A 232 16.38 -12.30 -13.85
CA ALA A 232 17.46 -11.34 -14.14
C ALA A 232 18.40 -11.07 -12.95
N VAL A 233 17.90 -11.12 -11.71
CA VAL A 233 18.69 -10.81 -10.50
C VAL A 233 19.89 -11.75 -10.29
N PHE A 234 19.90 -12.93 -10.90
CA PHE A 234 21.06 -13.84 -10.86
C PHE A 234 22.27 -13.33 -11.64
N TRP A 235 22.06 -12.51 -12.68
CA TRP A 235 23.14 -11.88 -13.44
C TRP A 235 23.37 -10.42 -13.04
N VAL A 236 22.34 -9.75 -12.53
CA VAL A 236 22.41 -8.35 -12.09
C VAL A 236 21.87 -8.23 -10.66
N PRO A 237 22.70 -8.53 -9.63
CA PRO A 237 22.28 -8.47 -8.24
C PRO A 237 21.77 -7.07 -7.81
N ASP A 238 22.28 -6.01 -8.44
CA ASP A 238 21.89 -4.62 -8.17
C ASP A 238 20.42 -4.30 -8.48
N LEU A 239 19.68 -5.22 -9.14
CA LEU A 239 18.23 -5.12 -9.29
C LEU A 239 17.47 -5.20 -7.95
N ALA A 240 18.11 -5.72 -6.90
CA ALA A 240 17.53 -5.85 -5.56
C ALA A 240 18.43 -5.22 -4.48
N PRO A 241 18.67 -3.90 -4.54
CA PRO A 241 19.67 -3.24 -3.71
C PRO A 241 19.39 -3.35 -2.20
N GLY A 242 18.13 -3.61 -1.81
CA GLY A 242 17.75 -3.84 -0.42
C GLY A 242 18.13 -5.21 0.14
N LEU A 243 18.55 -6.16 -0.71
CA LEU A 243 18.84 -7.56 -0.33
C LEU A 243 20.20 -8.07 -0.77
N THR A 244 20.73 -7.59 -1.90
CA THR A 244 22.04 -8.01 -2.43
C THR A 244 23.18 -7.09 -1.99
N GLY A 245 22.84 -5.97 -1.35
CA GLY A 245 23.78 -4.91 -1.01
C GLY A 245 24.21 -4.19 -2.29
N GLY A 246 23.66 -2.99 -2.51
CA GLY A 246 24.27 -2.07 -3.45
C GLY A 246 25.70 -1.81 -2.98
N GLY A 247 26.66 -2.47 -3.60
CA GLY A 247 28.05 -2.08 -3.47
C GLY A 247 28.12 -0.61 -3.85
N MET A 248 28.60 0.22 -2.94
CA MET A 248 29.19 1.50 -3.30
C MET A 248 30.48 1.25 -4.10
N THR A 249 30.38 0.60 -5.27
CA THR A 249 31.41 0.66 -6.30
C THR A 249 31.12 1.90 -7.13
N GLY A 250 31.51 3.06 -6.61
CA GLY A 250 31.40 4.31 -7.35
C GLY A 250 31.27 5.58 -6.51
N MET A 251 32.16 5.79 -5.52
CA MET A 251 32.69 7.10 -5.14
C MET A 251 34.09 6.91 -4.57
#